data_AF-A0A251XXH9-F1
#
_entry.id   AF-A0A251XXH9-F1
#
_cell.length_a   1.000
_cell.length_b   1.000
_cell.length_c   1.000
_cell.angle_alpha   90.00
_cell.angle_beta   90.00
_cell.angle_gamma   90.00
#
_symmetry.space_group_name_H-M   'P 1'
#
loop_
_entity.id
_entity.type
_entity.pdbx_description
1 polymer ?
#
loop_
_entity_poly.entity_id
_entity_poly.type
_entity_poly.pdbx_seq_one_letter_code
_entity_poly.pdbx_strand_id
1 'polypeptide(L)'
;MNTTRTARWSAAILATGLVVGMSACSSGSGSGSGDAAGLTVLIASSSDAEGAAVKAANDAWAQENGTTVDTVIASDLTQQLGQGFSGGNPPDLFYMSWDQFQTYASNRYLEPYAEDAGNADAFYPALTDAFTYDGRFYCEPKDFSTLGLVINTDLWAAAGLTDADIPTDWASLRTVAEELTTDGVTGLSFGPSTPAWGCS
;
A
#
# COMPACT_ATOMS: atom_id res chain seq x y z
N MET A 1 -35.39 -29.64 -79.98
CA MET A 1 -35.69 -30.50 -78.81
C MET A 1 -36.58 -29.71 -77.88
N ASN A 2 -37.89 -29.80 -78.16
CA ASN A 2 -38.90 -30.48 -77.32
C ASN A 2 -39.19 -29.72 -76.02
N THR A 3 -40.25 -28.89 -76.00
CA THR A 3 -41.60 -29.22 -75.46
C THR A 3 -41.55 -29.35 -73.93
N THR A 4 -42.37 -28.73 -73.07
CA THR A 4 -43.73 -28.21 -73.19
C THR A 4 -44.15 -27.63 -71.82
N ARG A 5 -44.79 -26.46 -71.84
CA ARG A 5 -46.08 -26.12 -71.21
C ARG A 5 -46.40 -26.43 -69.71
N THR A 6 -46.99 -25.39 -69.08
CA THR A 6 -48.11 -25.38 -68.08
C THR A 6 -47.77 -25.95 -66.69
N ALA A 7 -48.33 -25.57 -65.53
CA ALA A 7 -49.50 -24.82 -65.09
C ALA A 7 -49.20 -24.32 -63.64
N ARG A 8 -49.58 -23.10 -63.25
CA ARG A 8 -50.68 -22.78 -62.31
C ARG A 8 -50.86 -23.69 -61.06
N TRP A 9 -50.71 -23.04 -59.90
CA TRP A 9 -51.62 -23.01 -58.72
C TRP A 9 -51.33 -23.86 -57.47
N SER A 10 -51.61 -23.19 -56.33
CA SER A 10 -51.92 -23.67 -54.96
C SER A 10 -50.74 -23.84 -53.98
N ALA A 11 -50.59 -22.98 -52.95
CA ALA A 11 -51.28 -22.98 -51.64
C ALA A 11 -50.72 -24.10 -50.71
N ALA A 12 -50.39 -23.95 -49.43
CA ALA A 12 -50.56 -22.90 -48.43
C ALA A 12 -49.75 -23.29 -47.15
N ILE A 13 -49.69 -22.36 -46.19
CA ILE A 13 -49.77 -22.57 -44.72
C ILE A 13 -48.47 -22.83 -43.89
N LEU A 14 -48.44 -22.11 -42.74
CA LEU A 14 -47.75 -22.34 -41.45
C LEU A 14 -46.27 -21.91 -41.29
N ALA A 15 -46.03 -20.78 -40.61
CA ALA A 15 -45.56 -20.80 -39.22
C ALA A 15 -45.30 -19.37 -38.69
N THR A 16 -46.17 -18.96 -37.77
CA THR A 16 -46.00 -18.11 -36.59
C THR A 16 -44.66 -17.38 -36.41
N GLY A 17 -44.74 -16.04 -36.36
CA GLY A 17 -43.65 -15.14 -36.04
C GLY A 17 -43.01 -15.41 -34.68
N LEU A 18 -41.68 -15.46 -34.70
CA LEU A 18 -40.81 -15.57 -33.55
C LEU A 18 -40.87 -14.26 -32.76
N VAL A 19 -41.43 -14.31 -31.55
CA VAL A 19 -41.36 -13.24 -30.56
C VAL A 19 -39.89 -13.07 -30.16
N VAL A 20 -39.36 -11.87 -30.35
CA VAL A 20 -38.07 -11.44 -29.79
C VAL A 20 -38.23 -11.43 -28.26
N GLY A 21 -37.70 -12.46 -27.61
CA GLY A 21 -37.50 -12.46 -26.17
C GLY A 21 -36.39 -11.46 -25.84
N MET A 22 -36.77 -10.31 -25.30
CA MET A 22 -35.86 -9.52 -24.47
C MET A 22 -35.57 -10.36 -23.24
N SER A 23 -34.36 -10.93 -23.18
CA SER A 23 -33.78 -11.39 -21.93
C SER A 23 -33.68 -10.19 -21.01
N ALA A 24 -34.66 -10.09 -20.12
CA ALA A 24 -34.64 -9.23 -18.96
C ALA A 24 -33.52 -9.73 -18.04
N CYS A 25 -32.35 -9.12 -18.13
CA CYS A 25 -31.41 -9.13 -17.02
C CYS A 25 -32.03 -8.31 -15.89
N SER A 26 -32.63 -9.04 -14.95
CA SER A 26 -33.01 -8.60 -13.62
C SER A 26 -31.89 -7.76 -12.99
N SER A 27 -31.97 -6.44 -13.10
CA SER A 27 -31.39 -5.52 -12.12
C SER A 27 -32.48 -5.27 -11.09
N GLY A 28 -32.52 -6.16 -10.10
CA GLY A 28 -33.35 -5.98 -8.93
C GLY A 28 -32.89 -4.71 -8.20
N SER A 29 -33.73 -3.68 -8.24
CA SER A 29 -33.71 -2.57 -7.30
C SER A 29 -34.18 -3.10 -5.94
N GLY A 30 -33.28 -3.80 -5.26
CA GLY A 30 -33.40 -4.08 -3.84
C GLY A 30 -32.96 -2.83 -3.07
N SER A 31 -33.92 -2.10 -2.50
CA SER A 31 -33.63 -1.19 -1.39
C SER A 31 -33.29 -2.05 -0.17
N GLY A 32 -32.01 -2.39 -0.04
CA GLY A 32 -31.42 -2.88 1.21
C GLY A 32 -30.97 -1.67 2.02
N SER A 33 -31.50 -1.56 3.22
CA SER A 33 -31.01 -0.75 4.33
C SER A 33 -29.49 -0.67 4.37
N GLY A 34 -28.94 0.53 4.59
CA GLY A 34 -27.51 0.80 4.58
C GLY A 34 -26.74 -0.10 5.56
N ASP A 35 -26.18 -1.17 5.02
CA ASP A 35 -25.05 -1.87 5.61
C ASP A 35 -23.86 -0.93 5.53
N ALA A 36 -23.16 -0.73 6.65
CA ALA A 36 -21.93 0.05 6.67
C ALA A 36 -20.97 -0.52 5.63
N ALA A 37 -20.55 0.32 4.67
CA ALA A 37 -19.54 -0.08 3.69
C ALA A 37 -18.27 -0.45 4.45
N GLY A 38 -17.85 -1.72 4.34
CA GLY A 38 -16.62 -2.19 4.95
C GLY A 38 -15.41 -1.55 4.29
N LEU A 39 -14.41 -1.20 5.09
CA LEU A 39 -13.14 -0.64 4.62
C LEU A 39 -12.11 -1.76 4.44
N THR A 40 -11.25 -1.61 3.45
CA THR A 40 -10.08 -2.46 3.22
C THR A 40 -8.81 -1.70 3.55
N VAL A 41 -7.95 -2.33 4.37
CA VAL A 41 -6.70 -1.73 4.85
C VAL A 41 -5.53 -2.63 4.48
N LEU A 42 -4.55 -2.13 3.73
CA LEU A 42 -3.36 -2.88 3.34
C LEU A 42 -2.11 -2.35 4.03
N ILE A 43 -1.45 -3.15 4.86
CA ILE A 43 -0.27 -2.74 5.62
C ILE A 43 0.93 -3.65 5.36
N ALA A 44 2.14 -3.12 5.51
CA ALA A 44 3.32 -3.93 5.82
C ALA A 44 3.52 -4.01 7.33
N SER A 45 4.15 -5.08 7.80
CA SER A 45 4.50 -5.24 9.21
C SER A 45 5.93 -5.75 9.37
N SER A 46 6.66 -5.24 10.36
CA SER A 46 8.00 -5.70 10.72
C SER A 46 7.98 -6.97 11.60
N SER A 47 6.82 -7.31 12.18
CA SER A 47 6.67 -8.49 13.03
C SER A 47 5.21 -8.95 13.15
N ASP A 48 4.99 -10.18 13.60
CA ASP A 48 3.65 -10.69 13.91
C ASP A 48 2.97 -9.87 15.01
N ALA A 49 3.75 -9.38 15.99
CA ALA A 49 3.25 -8.57 17.09
C ALA A 49 2.75 -7.19 16.63
N GLU A 50 3.50 -6.51 15.76
CA GLU A 50 3.07 -5.24 15.15
C GLU A 50 1.80 -5.45 14.33
N GLY A 51 1.78 -6.48 13.46
CA GLY A 51 0.65 -6.76 12.59
C GLY A 51 -0.62 -7.06 13.38
N ALA A 52 -0.51 -7.85 14.46
CA ALA A 52 -1.62 -8.12 15.37
C ALA A 52 -2.10 -6.86 16.09
N ALA A 53 -1.19 -5.96 16.51
CA ALA A 53 -1.55 -4.71 17.17
C ALA A 53 -2.30 -3.75 16.23
N VAL A 54 -1.83 -3.57 14.99
CA VAL A 54 -2.52 -2.73 14.01
C VAL A 54 -3.90 -3.30 13.67
N LYS A 55 -4.00 -4.62 13.46
CA LYS A 55 -5.29 -5.26 13.23
C LYS A 55 -6.25 -5.05 14.41
N ALA A 56 -5.78 -5.22 15.64
CA ALA A 56 -6.60 -5.00 16.83
C ALA A 56 -7.09 -3.56 16.96
N ALA A 57 -6.25 -2.58 16.60
CA ALA A 57 -6.64 -1.16 16.58
C ALA A 57 -7.73 -0.88 15.54
N ASN A 58 -7.57 -1.42 14.32
CA ASN A 58 -8.56 -1.30 13.26
C ASN A 58 -9.90 -1.98 13.61
N ASP A 59 -9.85 -3.17 14.20
CA ASP A 59 -11.05 -3.91 14.65
C ASP A 59 -11.80 -3.12 15.75
N ALA A 60 -11.06 -2.53 16.71
CA ALA A 60 -11.65 -1.70 17.76
C ALA A 60 -12.31 -0.44 17.19
N TRP A 61 -11.63 0.27 16.30
CA TRP A 61 -12.19 1.42 15.60
C TRP A 61 -13.44 1.05 14.79
N ALA A 62 -13.41 -0.08 14.08
CA ALA A 62 -14.54 -0.57 13.31
C ALA A 62 -15.77 -0.82 14.20
N GLN A 63 -15.55 -1.46 15.36
CA GLN A 63 -16.59 -1.73 16.33
C GLN A 63 -17.20 -0.45 16.92
N GLU A 64 -16.37 0.55 17.24
CA GLU A 64 -16.82 1.85 17.76
C GLU A 64 -17.65 2.64 16.74
N ASN A 65 -17.34 2.48 15.45
CA ASN A 65 -17.98 3.24 14.37
C ASN A 65 -19.09 2.45 13.65
N GLY A 66 -19.41 1.23 14.10
CA GLY A 66 -20.46 0.40 13.52
C GLY A 66 -20.17 -0.01 12.07
N THR A 67 -18.89 -0.19 11.72
CA THR A 67 -18.43 -0.63 10.39
C THR A 67 -17.57 -1.89 10.49
N THR A 68 -17.07 -2.36 9.36
CA THR A 68 -16.07 -3.43 9.28
C THR A 68 -14.78 -2.91 8.65
N VAL A 69 -13.65 -3.46 9.10
CA VAL A 69 -12.34 -3.18 8.52
C VAL A 69 -11.65 -4.52 8.22
N ASP A 70 -11.37 -4.78 6.94
CA ASP A 70 -10.56 -5.91 6.50
C ASP A 70 -9.09 -5.49 6.40
N THR A 71 -8.31 -5.83 7.43
CA THR A 71 -6.87 -5.50 7.47
C THR A 71 -6.06 -6.66 6.91
N VAL A 72 -5.38 -6.41 5.80
CA VAL A 72 -4.46 -7.32 5.14
C VAL A 72 -3.02 -6.94 5.47
N ILE A 73 -2.29 -7.88 6.06
CA ILE A 73 -0.84 -7.76 6.24
C ILE A 73 -0.18 -8.30 4.98
N ALA A 74 0.39 -7.40 4.18
CA ALA A 74 1.04 -7.70 2.92
C ALA A 74 2.36 -8.47 3.13
N SER A 75 2.56 -9.52 2.33
CA SER A 75 3.87 -10.17 2.21
C SER A 75 4.80 -9.37 1.29
N ASP A 76 4.23 -8.66 0.31
CA ASP A 76 4.93 -7.71 -0.56
C ASP A 76 4.00 -6.52 -0.81
N LEU A 77 4.18 -5.47 0.00
CA LEU A 77 3.31 -4.29 -0.01
C LEU A 77 3.30 -3.60 -1.38
N THR A 78 4.48 -3.36 -1.96
CA THR A 78 4.62 -2.67 -3.24
C THR A 78 3.95 -3.43 -4.37
N GLN A 79 4.16 -4.74 -4.44
CA GLN A 79 3.55 -5.58 -5.46
C GLN A 79 2.02 -5.63 -5.30
N GLN A 80 1.54 -5.89 -4.08
CA GLN A 80 0.10 -6.03 -3.81
C GLN A 80 -0.64 -4.70 -4.02
N LEU A 81 -0.05 -3.58 -3.62
CA LEU A 81 -0.63 -2.26 -3.84
C LEU A 81 -0.72 -1.94 -5.35
N GLY A 82 0.34 -2.19 -6.11
CA GLY A 82 0.34 -2.01 -7.57
C GLY A 82 -0.69 -2.91 -8.29
N GLN A 83 -0.89 -4.14 -7.81
CA GLN A 83 -1.94 -5.03 -8.29
C GLN A 83 -3.34 -4.47 -8.00
N GLY A 84 -3.59 -3.95 -6.81
CA GLY A 84 -4.87 -3.31 -6.45
C GLY A 84 -5.22 -2.16 -7.40
N PHE A 85 -4.28 -1.23 -7.61
CA PHE A 85 -4.49 -0.09 -8.52
C PHE A 85 -4.67 -0.52 -9.98
N SER A 86 -3.83 -1.44 -10.49
CA SER A 86 -3.95 -1.91 -11.88
C SER A 86 -5.19 -2.76 -12.14
N GLY A 87 -5.69 -3.46 -11.11
CA GLY A 87 -6.90 -4.27 -11.16
C GLY A 87 -8.20 -3.49 -10.95
N GLY A 88 -8.11 -2.18 -10.66
CA GLY A 88 -9.28 -1.34 -10.38
C GLY A 88 -9.93 -1.61 -9.03
N ASN A 89 -9.25 -2.29 -8.12
CA ASN A 89 -9.71 -2.60 -6.76
C ASN A 89 -8.60 -2.26 -5.74
N PRO A 90 -8.17 -0.99 -5.64
CA PRO A 90 -7.21 -0.59 -4.62
C PRO A 90 -7.82 -0.71 -3.21
N PRO A 91 -6.99 -0.90 -2.17
CA PRO A 91 -7.45 -0.77 -0.78
C PRO A 91 -7.90 0.67 -0.49
N ASP A 92 -8.82 0.83 0.47
CA ASP A 92 -9.33 2.15 0.89
C ASP A 92 -8.28 2.95 1.68
N LEU A 93 -7.51 2.26 2.54
CA LEU A 93 -6.39 2.82 3.30
C LEU A 93 -5.18 1.89 3.18
N PHE A 94 -3.99 2.43 3.04
CA PHE A 94 -2.81 1.60 2.82
C PHE A 94 -1.52 2.28 3.20
N TYR A 95 -0.56 1.45 3.61
CA TYR A 95 0.81 1.92 3.72
C TYR A 95 1.44 2.04 2.34
N MET A 96 2.30 3.04 2.16
CA MET A 96 3.17 3.14 1.01
C MET A 96 4.56 3.61 1.42
N SER A 97 5.57 3.20 0.66
CA SER A 97 6.91 3.73 0.83
C SER A 97 7.00 5.16 0.29
N TRP A 98 7.72 6.04 0.98
CA TRP A 98 7.89 7.45 0.62
C TRP A 98 8.39 7.68 -0.80
N ASP A 99 9.23 6.79 -1.33
CA ASP A 99 9.77 6.91 -2.69
C ASP A 99 8.70 6.66 -3.76
N GLN A 100 7.57 6.05 -3.39
CA GLN A 100 6.42 5.86 -4.27
C GLN A 100 5.43 7.02 -4.22
N PHE A 101 5.43 7.82 -3.14
CA PHE A 101 4.44 8.85 -2.87
C PHE A 101 4.23 9.79 -4.06
N GLN A 102 5.31 10.40 -4.56
CA GLN A 102 5.26 11.36 -5.68
C GLN A 102 4.68 10.73 -6.95
N THR A 103 4.95 9.45 -7.20
CA THR A 103 4.40 8.72 -8.34
C THR A 103 2.90 8.48 -8.18
N TYR A 104 2.44 8.12 -6.99
CA TYR A 104 1.02 7.84 -6.75
C TYR A 104 0.19 9.13 -6.73
N ALA A 105 0.71 10.19 -6.11
CA ALA A 105 0.07 11.51 -6.10
C ALA A 105 -0.08 12.08 -7.53
N SER A 106 0.98 12.05 -8.34
CA SER A 106 0.93 12.53 -9.73
C SER A 106 -0.01 11.73 -10.64
N ASN A 107 -0.18 10.44 -10.37
CA ASN A 107 -1.15 9.58 -11.08
C ASN A 107 -2.59 9.69 -10.54
N ARG A 108 -2.84 10.55 -9.53
CA ARG A 108 -4.15 10.75 -8.90
C ARG A 108 -4.71 9.49 -8.24
N TYR A 109 -3.82 8.68 -7.68
CA TYR A 109 -4.17 7.49 -6.92
C TYR A 109 -4.45 7.79 -5.44
N LEU A 110 -4.08 8.99 -4.98
CA LEU A 110 -4.17 9.41 -3.59
C LEU A 110 -5.18 10.54 -3.42
N GLU A 111 -5.97 10.46 -2.36
CA GLU A 111 -6.77 11.58 -1.85
C GLU A 111 -5.94 12.33 -0.80
N PRO A 112 -5.86 13.67 -0.85
CA PRO A 112 -5.10 14.43 0.14
C PRO A 112 -5.88 14.61 1.44
N TYR A 113 -6.09 13.54 2.18
CA TYR A 113 -6.89 13.57 3.42
C TYR A 113 -6.16 14.25 4.58
N ALA A 114 -4.82 14.25 4.58
CA ALA A 114 -4.03 14.67 5.73
C ALA A 114 -4.11 16.18 6.00
N GLU A 115 -4.35 17.01 4.98
CA GLU A 115 -4.58 18.45 5.17
C GLU A 115 -5.87 18.74 5.96
N ASP A 116 -6.88 17.87 5.84
CA ASP A 116 -8.16 18.00 6.54
C ASP A 116 -8.10 17.48 7.99
N ALA A 117 -7.07 16.70 8.34
CA ALA A 117 -6.88 16.16 9.69
C ALA A 117 -6.50 17.24 10.72
N GLY A 118 -5.99 18.40 10.27
CA GLY A 118 -5.69 19.54 11.14
C GLY A 118 -4.55 19.31 12.14
N ASN A 119 -3.70 18.32 11.88
CA ASN A 119 -2.62 17.87 12.78
C ASN A 119 -1.23 17.92 12.12
N ALA A 120 -1.06 18.63 11.00
CA ALA A 120 0.23 18.76 10.31
C ALA A 120 1.36 19.23 11.25
N ASP A 121 1.04 20.14 12.19
CA ASP A 121 1.98 20.67 13.19
C ASP A 121 2.44 19.62 14.23
N ALA A 122 1.82 18.44 14.28
CA ALA A 122 2.25 17.32 15.11
C ALA A 122 3.44 16.54 14.51
N PHE A 123 3.77 16.78 13.24
CA PHE A 123 4.85 16.11 12.53
C PHE A 123 6.06 17.03 12.34
N TYR A 124 7.24 16.44 12.13
CA TYR A 124 8.42 17.22 11.74
C TYR A 124 8.19 17.89 10.38
N PRO A 125 8.57 19.16 10.17
CA PRO A 125 8.34 19.85 8.90
C PRO A 125 8.90 19.10 7.67
N ALA A 126 10.05 18.43 7.83
CA ALA A 126 10.63 17.64 6.76
C ALA A 126 9.74 16.44 6.34
N LEU A 127 8.94 15.90 7.26
CA LEU A 127 7.98 14.83 6.96
C LEU A 127 6.76 15.36 6.22
N THR A 128 6.19 16.47 6.70
CA THR A 128 5.05 17.10 6.01
C THR A 128 5.42 17.54 4.61
N ASP A 129 6.63 18.09 4.43
CA ASP A 129 7.15 18.48 3.12
C ASP A 129 7.34 17.27 2.18
N ALA A 130 7.82 16.14 2.71
CA ALA A 130 8.05 14.92 1.92
C ALA A 130 6.74 14.32 1.36
N PHE A 131 5.64 14.44 2.11
CA PHE A 131 4.31 13.97 1.73
C PHE A 131 3.37 15.08 1.22
N THR A 132 3.97 16.18 0.77
CA THR A 132 3.26 17.26 0.07
C THR A 132 3.45 17.12 -1.45
N TYR A 133 2.35 17.22 -2.19
CA TYR A 133 2.35 17.24 -3.66
C TYR A 133 1.45 18.38 -4.14
N ASP A 134 1.91 19.18 -5.11
CA ASP A 134 1.19 20.37 -5.60
C ASP A 134 0.67 21.30 -4.48
N GLY A 135 1.43 21.42 -3.38
CA GLY A 135 1.11 22.28 -2.24
C GLY A 135 0.05 21.75 -1.28
N ARG A 136 -0.40 20.50 -1.45
CA ARG A 136 -1.37 19.84 -0.56
C ARG A 136 -0.69 18.73 0.23
N PHE A 137 -0.99 18.62 1.50
CA PHE A 137 -0.46 17.57 2.38
C PHE A 137 -1.34 16.32 2.24
N TYR A 138 -0.79 15.25 1.69
CA TYR A 138 -1.63 14.17 1.18
C TYR A 138 -1.93 13.08 2.20
N CYS A 139 -0.90 12.60 2.89
CA CYS A 139 -0.99 11.44 3.76
C CYS A 139 -0.11 11.65 5.01
N GLU A 140 -0.52 11.04 6.11
CA GLU A 140 0.15 11.21 7.39
C GLU A 140 1.40 10.32 7.46
N PRO A 141 2.56 10.85 7.88
CA PRO A 141 3.74 10.04 8.13
C PRO A 141 3.45 9.01 9.23
N LYS A 142 3.58 7.72 8.90
CA LYS A 142 3.41 6.63 9.87
C LYS A 142 4.63 6.52 10.78
N ASP A 143 5.79 6.38 10.16
CA ASP A 143 7.07 6.22 10.82
C ASP A 143 8.20 6.77 9.96
N PHE A 144 9.32 7.02 10.61
CA PHE A 144 10.57 7.35 9.96
C PHE A 144 11.74 6.76 10.71
N SER A 145 12.80 6.44 9.96
CA SER A 145 14.05 5.96 10.52
C SER A 145 15.17 6.97 10.29
N THR A 146 15.80 7.42 11.37
CA THR A 146 17.09 8.09 11.28
C THR A 146 18.19 7.05 11.14
N LEU A 147 19.06 7.17 10.15
CA LEU A 147 20.29 6.39 10.15
C LEU A 147 21.12 6.75 11.39
N GLY A 148 21.43 5.75 12.20
CA GLY A 148 22.28 5.88 13.38
C GLY A 148 23.41 4.83 13.34
N LEU A 149 24.54 5.19 13.94
CA LEU A 149 25.62 4.24 14.22
C LEU A 149 25.32 3.55 15.55
N VAL A 150 25.13 2.23 15.53
CA VAL A 150 24.98 1.42 16.74
C VAL A 150 26.32 0.76 17.04
N ILE A 151 26.86 1.00 18.23
CA ILE A 151 28.17 0.51 18.66
C ILE A 151 27.98 -0.66 19.63
N ASN A 152 28.66 -1.78 19.38
CA ASN A 152 28.79 -2.85 20.37
C ASN A 152 29.82 -2.44 21.43
N THR A 153 29.35 -2.04 22.61
CA THR A 153 30.19 -1.50 23.68
C THR A 153 31.20 -2.51 24.24
N ASP A 154 30.91 -3.80 24.18
CA ASP A 154 31.82 -4.84 24.67
C ASP A 154 33.02 -4.99 23.74
N LEU A 155 32.78 -5.02 22.43
CA LEU A 155 33.85 -5.03 21.42
C LEU A 155 34.63 -3.71 21.42
N TRP A 156 33.94 -2.59 21.63
CA TRP A 156 34.56 -1.27 21.76
C TRP A 156 35.56 -1.23 22.92
N ALA A 157 35.12 -1.66 24.10
CA ALA A 157 35.97 -1.73 25.29
C ALA A 157 37.09 -2.77 25.17
N ALA A 158 36.82 -3.92 24.53
CA ALA A 158 37.84 -4.95 24.30
C ALA A 158 38.96 -4.48 23.35
N ALA A 159 38.65 -3.61 22.40
CA ALA A 159 39.63 -2.93 21.54
C ALA A 159 40.33 -1.76 22.24
N GLY A 160 39.91 -1.37 23.45
CA GLY A 160 40.48 -0.25 24.20
C GLY A 160 39.97 1.13 23.76
N LEU A 161 38.91 1.18 22.96
CA LEU A 161 38.29 2.41 22.48
C LEU A 161 37.41 3.03 23.57
N THR A 162 37.29 4.35 23.52
CA THR A 162 36.57 5.18 24.50
C THR A 162 35.56 6.11 23.80
N ASP A 163 34.83 6.91 24.57
CA ASP A 163 33.92 7.93 24.02
C ASP A 163 34.65 8.98 23.17
N ALA A 164 35.95 9.19 23.39
CA ALA A 164 36.78 10.09 22.60
C ALA A 164 37.03 9.57 21.17
N ASP A 165 36.83 8.26 20.95
CA ASP A 165 37.07 7.58 19.68
C ASP A 165 35.79 7.40 18.86
N ILE A 166 34.65 7.92 19.34
CA ILE A 166 33.39 7.88 18.60
C ILE A 166 33.56 8.67 17.29
N PRO A 167 33.35 8.04 16.12
CA PRO A 167 33.68 8.66 14.85
C PRO A 167 32.71 9.81 14.53
N THR A 168 33.29 10.95 14.19
CA THR A 168 32.54 12.16 13.77
C THR A 168 32.60 12.39 12.27
N ASP A 169 33.38 11.59 11.55
CA ASP A 169 33.54 11.65 10.10
C ASP A 169 33.80 10.25 9.50
N TRP A 170 33.80 10.18 8.16
CA TRP A 170 34.00 8.92 7.45
C TRP A 170 35.40 8.32 7.61
N ALA A 171 36.42 9.15 7.85
CA ALA A 171 37.79 8.68 8.00
C ALA A 171 37.96 7.98 9.36
N SER A 172 37.52 8.63 10.43
CA SER A 172 37.47 8.05 11.78
C SER A 172 36.59 6.81 11.83
N LEU A 173 35.42 6.82 11.17
CA LEU A 173 34.57 5.62 11.08
C LEU A 173 35.30 4.45 10.44
N ARG A 174 36.02 4.69 9.34
CA ARG A 174 36.82 3.65 8.67
C ARG A 174 37.91 3.12 9.59
N THR A 175 38.66 4.02 10.25
CA THR A 175 39.75 3.63 11.15
C THR A 175 39.25 2.72 12.25
N VAL A 176 38.17 3.11 12.93
CA VAL A 176 37.62 2.30 14.02
C VAL A 176 37.00 1.00 13.50
N ALA A 177 36.37 1.01 12.33
CA ALA A 177 35.86 -0.21 11.70
C ALA A 177 36.99 -1.19 11.35
N GLU A 178 38.14 -0.71 10.86
CA GLU A 178 39.32 -1.53 10.59
C GLU A 178 39.89 -2.12 11.88
N GLU A 179 39.96 -1.33 12.95
CA GLU A 179 40.45 -1.77 14.26
C GLU A 179 39.55 -2.84 14.90
N LEU A 180 38.23 -2.72 14.75
CA LEU A 180 37.26 -3.71 15.24
C LEU A 180 37.16 -4.96 14.35
N THR A 181 37.78 -4.94 13.16
CA THR A 181 37.74 -6.09 12.25
C THR A 181 38.79 -7.11 12.65
N THR A 182 38.33 -8.31 13.02
CA THR A 182 39.18 -9.43 13.44
C THR A 182 38.67 -10.74 12.82
N ASP A 183 39.37 -11.85 13.04
CA ASP A 183 38.90 -13.17 12.60
C ASP A 183 37.54 -13.51 13.24
N GLY A 184 36.47 -13.41 12.44
CA GLY A 184 35.09 -13.66 12.89
C GLY A 184 34.28 -12.43 13.30
N VAL A 185 34.85 -11.22 13.22
CA VAL A 185 34.14 -9.95 13.50
C VAL A 185 34.33 -8.98 12.34
N THR A 186 33.23 -8.45 11.81
CA THR A 186 33.23 -7.35 10.85
C THR A 186 33.02 -6.04 11.60
N GLY A 187 33.99 -5.12 11.57
CA GLY A 187 33.94 -3.89 12.36
C GLY A 187 32.94 -2.83 11.88
N LEU A 188 32.38 -2.98 10.67
CA LEU A 188 31.25 -2.19 10.18
C LEU A 188 30.36 -3.04 9.27
N SER A 189 29.08 -3.10 9.61
CA SER A 189 28.07 -3.77 8.81
C SER A 189 26.92 -2.81 8.55
N PHE A 190 26.41 -2.84 7.32
CA PHE A 190 25.15 -2.20 6.96
C PHE A 190 24.19 -3.31 6.54
N GLY A 191 22.99 -3.34 7.11
CA GLY A 191 21.90 -4.10 6.51
C GLY A 191 21.57 -3.54 5.13
N PRO A 192 20.98 -4.32 4.21
CA PRO A 192 20.42 -3.76 2.98
C PRO A 192 19.35 -2.74 3.38
N SER A 193 19.69 -1.45 3.33
CA SER A 193 18.85 -0.37 3.84
C SER A 193 17.84 0.03 2.77
N THR A 194 16.57 -0.29 2.97
CA THR A 194 15.48 0.58 2.49
C THR A 194 15.18 1.57 3.61
N PRO A 195 15.32 2.90 3.39
CA PRO A 195 14.87 3.89 4.36
C PRO A 195 13.37 3.69 4.59
N ALA A 196 12.98 3.26 5.79
CA ALA A 196 11.58 3.14 6.19
C ALA A 196 11.06 4.53 6.52
N TRP A 197 10.53 5.20 5.48
CA TRP A 197 9.59 6.28 5.65
C TRP A 197 8.29 5.78 5.03
N GLY A 198 7.32 5.44 5.87
CA GLY A 198 6.00 5.00 5.43
C GLY A 198 5.01 6.15 5.50
N CYS A 199 4.21 6.33 4.47
CA CYS A 199 2.93 7.02 4.63
C CYS A 199 1.86 6.00 5.03
N SER A 200 0.95 6.41 5.91
CA SER A 200 -0.29 5.67 6.19
C SER A 200 -1.50 6.28 5.51
#